data_AF-A0A4Y6U9J0-F1
#
_entry.id   AF-A0A4Y6U9J0-F1
#
_cell.length_a   1.000
_cell.length_b   1.000
_cell.length_c   1.000
_cell.angle_alpha   90.00
_cell.angle_beta   90.00
_cell.angle_gamma   90.00
#
_symmetry.space_group_name_H-M   'P 1'
#
loop_
_entity.id
_entity.type
_entity.pdbx_description
1 polymer ?
#
loop_
_entity_poly.entity_id
_entity_poly.type
_entity_poly.pdbx_seq_one_letter_code
_entity_poly.pdbx_strand_id
1 'polypeptide(L)'
;MNKNRLHHPEIAVEEYEGLPEILANPDHVVWDVKPHNGEAPRSVILLKRLGALLYRLAVKATLARSENFALSLTVIREKDWGKLLRKEIK
;
A
#
# COMPACT_ATOMS: atom_id res chain seq x y z
N MET A 1 14.43 -14.25 11.51
CA MET A 1 12.99 -14.59 11.67
C MET A 1 12.24 -13.33 12.03
N ASN A 2 11.33 -12.92 11.14
CA ASN A 2 10.84 -11.53 11.00
C ASN A 2 9.75 -11.21 12.04
N LYS A 3 10.01 -10.26 12.96
CA LYS A 3 9.09 -9.85 14.06
C LYS A 3 7.73 -9.34 13.55
N ASN A 4 7.68 -8.86 12.31
CA ASN A 4 6.44 -8.37 11.69
C ASN A 4 5.43 -9.49 11.38
N ARG A 5 5.88 -10.75 11.29
CA ARG A 5 5.00 -11.91 11.01
C ARG A 5 4.07 -12.26 12.17
N LEU A 6 4.45 -11.92 13.41
CA LEU A 6 3.66 -12.23 14.60
C LEU A 6 2.42 -11.33 14.77
N HIS A 7 2.38 -10.19 14.09
CA HIS A 7 1.30 -9.21 14.24
C HIS A 7 0.25 -9.25 13.11
N HIS A 8 0.46 -10.05 12.06
CA HIS A 8 -0.41 -10.14 10.89
C HIS A 8 -0.60 -11.61 10.44
N PRO A 9 -1.29 -12.45 11.24
CA PRO A 9 -1.55 -13.86 10.90
C PRO A 9 -2.42 -14.04 9.65
N GLU A 10 -3.09 -12.98 9.18
CA GLU A 10 -3.95 -12.96 8.00
C GLU A 10 -3.18 -12.89 6.66
N ILE A 11 -1.87 -12.67 6.68
CA ILE A 11 -1.03 -12.56 5.48
C ILE A 11 -0.17 -13.81 5.37
N ALA A 12 -0.35 -14.57 4.29
CA ALA A 12 0.47 -15.74 4.01
C ALA A 12 1.92 -15.34 3.72
N VAL A 13 2.87 -16.27 3.91
CA VAL A 13 4.31 -15.97 3.74
C VAL A 13 4.60 -15.51 2.31
N GLU A 14 3.95 -16.14 1.35
CA GLU A 14 4.05 -15.89 -0.09
C GLU A 14 3.51 -14.50 -0.46
N GLU A 15 2.50 -14.02 0.28
CA GLU A 15 1.95 -12.67 0.07
C GLU A 15 2.91 -11.60 0.61
N TYR A 16 3.65 -11.91 1.69
CA TYR A 16 4.67 -11.02 2.23
C TYR A 16 5.88 -10.89 1.29
N GLU A 17 6.18 -11.93 0.49
CA GLU A 17 7.23 -11.88 -0.52
C GLU A 17 6.92 -10.90 -1.67
N GLY A 18 5.65 -10.58 -1.90
CA GLY A 18 5.24 -9.57 -2.88
C GLY A 18 5.49 -8.13 -2.44
N LEU A 19 5.72 -7.89 -1.15
CA LEU A 19 5.79 -6.54 -0.56
C LEU A 19 6.91 -5.66 -1.16
N PRO A 20 8.15 -6.17 -1.39
CA PRO A 20 9.20 -5.41 -2.07
C PRO A 20 8.83 -4.97 -3.49
N GLU A 21 8.15 -5.82 -4.27
CA GLU A 21 7.74 -5.50 -5.64
C GLU A 21 6.67 -4.41 -5.66
N ILE A 22 5.70 -4.48 -4.73
CA ILE A 22 4.65 -3.45 -4.60
C ILE A 22 5.25 -2.10 -4.22
N LEU A 23 6.28 -2.08 -3.36
CA LEU A 23 6.98 -0.86 -2.97
C LEU A 23 7.83 -0.29 -4.12
N ALA A 24 8.52 -1.15 -4.86
CA ALA A 24 9.44 -0.73 -5.92
C ALA A 24 8.73 -0.29 -7.19
N ASN A 25 7.61 -0.92 -7.53
CA ASN A 25 6.94 -0.75 -8.82
C ASN A 25 5.41 -0.85 -8.72
N PRO A 26 4.73 0.05 -8.00
CA PRO A 26 3.27 0.05 -7.90
C PRO A 26 2.62 0.37 -9.27
N ASP A 27 1.48 -0.24 -9.57
CA ASP A 27 0.71 0.11 -10.77
C ASP A 27 -0.01 1.45 -10.58
N HIS A 28 -0.47 1.72 -9.36
CA HIS A 28 -1.08 3.00 -8.99
C HIS A 28 -0.71 3.43 -7.57
N VAL A 29 -0.66 4.74 -7.36
CA VAL A 29 -0.49 5.39 -6.06
C VAL A 29 -1.73 6.24 -5.79
N VAL A 30 -2.36 6.01 -4.64
CA VAL A 30 -3.57 6.71 -4.18
C VAL A 30 -3.22 7.46 -2.89
N TRP A 31 -3.59 8.73 -2.81
CA TRP A 31 -3.28 9.58 -1.66
C TRP A 31 -4.46 9.59 -0.70
N ASP A 32 -4.32 9.00 0.48
CA ASP A 32 -5.44 8.84 1.42
C ASP A 32 -5.86 10.19 2.05
N VAL A 33 -4.93 11.15 2.11
CA VAL A 33 -5.18 12.53 2.54
C VAL A 33 -4.56 13.48 1.51
N LYS A 34 -5.38 14.32 0.87
CA LYS A 34 -4.86 15.42 0.04
C LYS A 34 -3.99 16.31 0.93
N PRO A 35 -2.71 16.51 0.60
CA PRO A 35 -1.85 17.38 1.39
C PRO A 35 -2.45 18.78 1.46
N HIS A 36 -2.61 19.32 2.67
CA HIS A 36 -2.98 20.72 2.85
C HIS A 36 -1.73 21.58 2.75
N ASN A 37 -1.80 22.69 2.00
CA ASN A 37 -0.78 23.75 1.89
C ASN A 37 0.69 23.26 1.99
N GLY A 38 1.19 22.66 0.91
CA GLY A 38 2.63 22.37 0.77
C GLY A 38 3.18 21.28 1.70
N GLU A 39 2.37 20.66 2.57
CA GLU A 39 2.78 19.48 3.32
C GLU A 39 2.92 18.26 2.40
N ALA A 40 3.84 17.35 2.72
CA ALA A 40 3.82 16.04 2.05
C ALA A 40 2.74 15.15 2.68
N PRO A 41 2.03 14.37 1.87
CA PRO A 41 1.00 13.45 2.35
C PRO A 41 1.59 12.41 3.31
N ARG A 42 0.87 12.19 4.41
CA ARG A 42 1.33 11.36 5.55
C ARG A 42 1.11 9.86 5.33
N SER A 43 0.22 9.50 4.42
CA SER A 43 -0.05 8.12 4.04
C SER A 43 -0.35 8.01 2.55
N VAL A 44 0.20 6.96 1.94
CA VAL A 44 -0.06 6.59 0.55
C VAL A 44 -0.56 5.16 0.49
N ILE A 45 -1.41 4.88 -0.47
CA ILE A 45 -1.89 3.54 -0.78
C ILE A 45 -1.28 3.16 -2.12
N LEU A 46 -0.46 2.12 -2.11
CA LEU A 46 0.11 1.52 -3.30
C LEU A 46 -0.76 0.35 -3.74
N LEU A 47 -1.05 0.30 -5.02
CA LEU A 47 -1.88 -0.72 -5.64
C LEU A 47 -1.04 -1.47 -6.68
N LYS A 48 -1.02 -2.81 -6.59
CA LYS A 48 -0.31 -3.67 -7.56
C LYS A 48 -1.11 -4.92 -7.92
N ARG A 49 -1.11 -5.32 -9.18
CA ARG A 49 -1.54 -6.65 -9.62
C ARG A 49 -0.33 -7.58 -9.69
N LEU A 50 -0.39 -8.72 -8.99
CA LEU A 50 0.59 -9.80 -9.13
C LEU A 50 -0.17 -11.08 -9.50
N GLY A 51 -0.01 -11.52 -10.75
CA GLY A 51 -0.80 -12.63 -11.30
C GLY A 51 -2.31 -12.33 -11.29
N ALA A 52 -3.08 -13.22 -10.68
CA ALA A 52 -4.54 -13.08 -10.56
C ALA A 52 -4.98 -12.21 -9.37
N LEU A 53 -4.05 -11.80 -8.50
CA LEU A 53 -4.35 -11.11 -7.25
C LEU A 53 -4.08 -9.62 -7.35
N LEU A 54 -4.91 -8.84 -6.64
CA LEU A 54 -4.81 -7.40 -6.53
C LEU A 54 -4.43 -7.04 -5.11
N TYR A 55 -3.32 -6.35 -4.94
CA TYR A 55 -2.78 -5.98 -3.64
C TYR A 55 -2.95 -4.50 -3.36
N ARG A 56 -3.27 -4.21 -2.10
CA ARG A 56 -3.31 -2.87 -1.52
C ARG A 56 -2.30 -2.81 -0.37
N LEU A 57 -1.33 -1.92 -0.49
CA LEU A 57 -0.32 -1.66 0.51
C LEU A 57 -0.45 -0.23 1.03
N ALA A 58 -0.82 -0.07 2.30
CA ALA A 58 -0.80 1.23 2.95
C ALA A 58 0.62 1.50 3.48
N VAL A 59 1.17 2.66 3.13
CA VAL A 59 2.51 3.08 3.53
C VAL A 59 2.42 4.43 4.25
N LYS A 60 3.08 4.52 5.39
CA LYS A 60 3.29 5.79 6.11
C LYS A 60 4.67 6.32 5.80
N ALA A 61 4.74 7.53 5.26
CA ALA A 61 6.00 8.24 5.13
C ALA A 61 6.37 8.83 6.49
N THR A 62 7.63 8.66 6.91
CA THR A 62 8.15 9.35 8.11
C THR A 62 8.27 10.85 7.88
N LEU A 63 8.21 11.66 8.96
CA LEU A 63 8.43 13.10 8.91
C LEU A 63 9.79 13.46 8.28
N ALA A 64 10.82 12.64 8.56
CA ALA A 64 12.16 12.78 8.01
C ALA A 64 12.30 12.27 6.56
N ARG A 65 11.28 11.57 6.03
CA ARG A 65 11.21 11.00 4.66
C ARG A 65 12.37 10.06 4.29
N SER A 66 13.20 9.65 5.24
CA SER A 66 14.30 8.70 5.04
C SER A 66 13.83 7.24 5.08
N GLU A 67 12.67 6.99 5.67
CA GLU A 67 12.12 5.64 5.86
C GLU A 67 10.62 5.62 5.56
N ASN A 68 10.20 4.54 4.91
CA ASN A 68 8.80 4.21 4.63
C ASN A 68 8.39 3.01 5.46
N PHE A 69 7.26 3.10 6.16
CA PHE A 69 6.73 1.99 6.93
C PHE A 69 5.50 1.41 6.24
N ALA A 70 5.59 0.15 5.83
CA ALA A 70 4.43 -0.63 5.43
C ALA A 70 3.53 -0.82 6.65
N LEU A 71 2.31 -0.25 6.59
CA LEU A 71 1.33 -0.34 7.67
C LEU A 71 0.43 -1.57 7.53
N SER A 72 0.03 -1.90 6.31
CA SER A 72 -0.82 -3.06 6.03
C SER A 72 -0.71 -3.45 4.57
N LEU A 73 -0.70 -4.76 4.31
CA LEU A 73 -0.81 -5.35 2.99
C LEU A 73 -2.07 -6.20 2.96
N THR A 74 -2.94 -5.99 1.98
CA THR A 74 -4.19 -6.72 1.85
C THR A 74 -4.48 -7.07 0.40
N VAL A 75 -4.97 -8.28 0.16
CA VAL A 75 -5.56 -8.64 -1.14
C VAL A 75 -6.96 -8.03 -1.21
N ILE A 76 -7.26 -7.38 -2.32
CA ILE A 76 -8.56 -6.74 -2.56
C ILE A 76 -9.26 -7.30 -3.79
N ARG A 77 -10.58 -7.15 -3.84
CA ARG A 77 -11.38 -7.55 -5.00
C ARG A 77 -11.33 -6.46 -6.07
N GLU A 78 -11.47 -6.87 -7.33
CA GLU A 78 -11.43 -5.97 -8.49
C GLU A 78 -12.46 -4.83 -8.43
N LYS A 79 -13.66 -5.11 -7.89
CA LYS A 79 -14.69 -4.07 -7.65
C LYS A 79 -14.21 -2.94 -6.73
N ASP A 80 -13.38 -3.27 -5.73
CA ASP A 80 -12.92 -2.33 -4.72
C ASP A 80 -11.66 -1.59 -5.21
N TRP A 81 -10.82 -2.26 -6.02
CA TRP A 81 -9.77 -1.61 -6.80
C TRP A 81 -10.33 -0.50 -7.68
N GLY A 82 -11.36 -0.78 -8.47
CA GLY A 82 -12.00 0.23 -9.32
C GLY A 82 -12.62 1.40 -8.54
N LYS A 83 -13.10 1.17 -7.30
CA LYS A 83 -13.58 2.26 -6.43
C LYS A 83 -12.44 3.16 -5.96
N LEU A 84 -11.30 2.58 -5.58
CA LEU A 84 -10.13 3.33 -5.13
C LEU A 84 -9.59 4.23 -6.24
N LEU A 85 -9.47 3.70 -7.46
CA LEU A 85 -9.04 4.48 -8.62
C LEU A 85 -10.00 5.66 -8.95
N ARG A 86 -11.31 5.46 -8.80
CA ARG A 86 -12.29 6.54 -9.05
C ARG A 86 -12.23 7.68 -8.02
N LYS A 87 -11.75 7.42 -6.80
CA LYS A 87 -11.62 8.46 -5.78
C LYS A 87 -10.51 9.47 -6.09
N GLU A 88 -9.48 9.07 -6.84
CA GLU A 88 -8.39 9.97 -7.28
C GLU A 88 -8.84 10.98 -8.35
N ILE A 89 -9.88 10.66 -9.12
CA ILE A 89 -10.33 11.48 -10.28
C ILE A 89 -11.27 12.64 -9.85
N LYS A 90 -11.55 12.81 -8.54
CA LYS A 90 -12.35 13.93 -7.99
C LYS A 90 -11.49 14.95 -7.25
#